data_AF-A0A7C9N5N9-F1
#
_entry.id   AF-A0A7C9N5N9-F1
#
_cell.length_a   1.000
_cell.length_b   1.000
_cell.length_c   1.000
_cell.angle_alpha   90.00
_cell.angle_beta   90.00
_cell.angle_gamma   90.00
#
_symmetry.space_group_name_H-M   'P 1'
#
loop_
_entity.id
_entity.type
_entity.pdbx_description
1 polymer ?
#
loop_
_entity_poly.entity_id
_entity_poly.type
_entity_poly.pdbx_seq_one_letter_code
_entity_poly.pdbx_strand_id
1 'polypeptide(L)'
;MRRILLSALLLSLVTATPAHADPSRDHRLIDNALYDAGPIPRSSCAEKPIDRRNHVPTARKYVTFVMGCLDRVWSKYLAEAGIPYKKPKLKLLTKDPKKYCGLDWADYEYAWYCYANREIMVVLDRTLLNIDPDDLYIFTMLAGFYGEHVQYLAGIEEARLEEESDEPYTDFRRSLLQSLCLSGAFTGSVYKSMPRNVGDWKFIVKQRGKVVQDRFYGKPASIAYWMNRGFKSRDPKYCNTWTAPKAKVA
;
A
#
# COMPACT_ATOMS: atom_id res chain seq x y z
N MET A 1 19.79 -51.34 -52.67
CA MET A 1 18.60 -51.03 -51.83
C MET A 1 19.02 -50.98 -50.37
N ARG A 2 19.22 -49.79 -49.80
CA ARG A 2 19.77 -49.59 -48.44
C ARG A 2 18.60 -49.22 -47.53
N ARG A 3 18.22 -50.12 -46.60
CA ARG A 3 17.17 -49.85 -45.59
C ARG A 3 17.77 -49.02 -44.46
N ILE A 4 17.18 -47.85 -44.20
CA ILE A 4 17.51 -46.98 -43.08
C ILE A 4 16.52 -47.30 -41.95
N LEU A 5 17.03 -47.78 -40.82
CA LEU A 5 16.28 -47.94 -39.57
C LEU A 5 16.29 -46.59 -38.83
N LEU A 6 15.12 -45.96 -38.66
CA LEU A 6 14.94 -44.79 -37.80
C LEU A 6 14.64 -45.26 -36.37
N SER A 7 15.56 -45.01 -35.45
CA SER A 7 15.34 -45.11 -34.01
C SER A 7 14.48 -43.93 -33.54
N ALA A 8 13.28 -44.21 -33.04
CA ALA A 8 12.43 -43.22 -32.38
C ALA A 8 12.94 -42.99 -30.94
N LEU A 9 13.49 -41.81 -30.70
CA LEU A 9 13.80 -41.31 -29.35
C LEU A 9 12.52 -40.66 -28.78
N LEU A 10 11.88 -41.32 -27.82
CA LEU A 10 10.78 -40.73 -27.04
C LEU A 10 11.38 -39.71 -26.06
N LEU A 11 11.31 -38.42 -26.41
CA LEU A 11 11.53 -37.34 -25.45
C LEU A 11 10.32 -37.23 -24.52
N SER A 12 10.48 -37.70 -23.29
CA SER A 12 9.58 -37.38 -22.19
C SER A 12 9.71 -35.88 -21.88
N LEU A 13 8.78 -35.06 -22.38
CA LEU A 13 8.64 -33.67 -21.94
C LEU A 13 8.16 -33.68 -20.48
N VAL A 14 9.10 -33.50 -19.55
CA VAL A 14 8.77 -33.01 -18.21
C VAL A 14 8.34 -31.56 -18.38
N THR A 15 7.03 -31.32 -18.38
CA THR A 15 6.49 -29.97 -18.31
C THR A 15 6.74 -29.45 -16.90
N ALA A 16 7.83 -28.72 -16.72
CA ALA A 16 8.01 -27.90 -15.53
C ALA A 16 6.85 -26.89 -15.52
N THR A 17 5.89 -27.09 -14.62
CA THR A 17 4.88 -26.08 -14.33
C THR A 17 5.63 -24.83 -13.86
N PRO A 18 5.50 -23.70 -14.56
CA PRO A 18 6.19 -22.51 -14.15
C PRO A 18 5.63 -22.09 -12.79
N ALA A 19 6.52 -21.89 -11.81
CA ALA A 19 6.20 -21.44 -10.46
C ALA A 19 5.55 -20.04 -10.49
N HIS A 20 4.24 -20.05 -10.71
CA HIS A 20 3.38 -18.89 -10.58
C HIS A 20 2.83 -18.96 -9.16
N ALA A 21 3.23 -18.03 -8.29
CA ALA A 21 2.59 -17.89 -6.99
C ALA A 21 1.08 -17.68 -7.21
N ASP A 22 0.31 -18.71 -6.87
CA ASP A 22 -1.13 -18.73 -7.05
C ASP A 22 -1.80 -17.67 -6.14
N PRO A 23 -3.06 -17.31 -6.43
CA PRO A 23 -3.90 -16.63 -5.44
C PRO A 23 -3.84 -17.33 -4.08
N SER A 24 -3.92 -16.56 -3.00
CA SER A 24 -3.96 -17.13 -1.64
C SER A 24 -5.17 -18.05 -1.51
N ARG A 25 -5.03 -19.08 -0.66
CA ARG A 25 -6.12 -20.00 -0.30
C ARG A 25 -6.73 -19.68 1.06
N ASP A 26 -6.16 -18.74 1.82
CA ASP A 26 -6.69 -18.35 3.11
C ASP A 26 -7.91 -17.41 2.95
N HIS A 27 -9.06 -17.89 3.41
CA HIS A 27 -10.33 -17.15 3.40
C HIS A 27 -10.24 -15.79 4.11
N ARG A 28 -9.38 -15.65 5.15
CA ARG A 28 -9.16 -14.38 5.85
C ARG A 28 -8.49 -13.33 4.96
N LEU A 29 -7.77 -13.76 3.92
CA LEU A 29 -7.09 -12.89 2.95
C LEU A 29 -7.96 -12.62 1.72
N ILE A 30 -8.66 -13.64 1.21
CA ILE A 30 -9.44 -13.55 -0.04
C ILE A 30 -10.90 -13.10 0.16
N ASP A 31 -11.53 -13.43 1.29
CA ASP A 31 -12.95 -13.19 1.57
C ASP A 31 -13.13 -12.35 2.87
N ASN A 32 -12.25 -11.37 3.07
CA ASN A 32 -12.25 -10.51 4.25
C ASN A 32 -13.41 -9.49 4.25
N ALA A 33 -14.00 -9.25 5.42
CA ALA A 33 -15.09 -8.27 5.62
C ALA A 33 -14.75 -6.85 5.12
N LEU A 34 -13.46 -6.49 5.06
CA LEU A 34 -12.99 -5.22 4.48
C LEU A 34 -13.51 -5.00 3.05
N TYR A 35 -13.76 -6.06 2.29
CA TYR A 35 -14.17 -6.02 0.89
C TYR A 35 -15.68 -5.90 0.66
N ASP A 36 -16.50 -5.97 1.72
CA ASP A 36 -17.96 -6.13 1.57
C ASP A 36 -18.77 -4.85 1.80
N ALA A 37 -18.18 -3.82 2.43
CA ALA A 37 -18.86 -2.55 2.71
C ALA A 37 -19.02 -1.62 1.48
N GLY A 38 -18.48 -2.01 0.33
CA GLY A 38 -18.58 -1.26 -0.93
C GLY A 38 -17.67 -0.04 -1.00
N PRO A 39 -18.01 1.01 -1.78
CA PRO A 39 -17.13 2.16 -1.97
C PRO A 39 -17.10 3.08 -0.75
N ILE A 40 -15.90 3.47 -0.31
CA ILE A 40 -15.68 4.50 0.72
C ILE A 40 -16.48 5.76 0.33
N PRO A 41 -17.44 6.21 1.18
CA PRO A 41 -18.25 7.38 0.89
C PRO A 41 -17.40 8.62 0.63
N ARG A 42 -17.88 9.51 -0.24
CA ARG A 42 -17.19 10.77 -0.46
C ARG A 42 -17.17 11.58 0.84
N SER A 43 -16.00 12.13 1.17
CA SER A 43 -15.80 12.97 2.34
C SER A 43 -14.98 14.19 1.96
N SER A 44 -14.93 15.19 2.82
CA SER A 44 -14.05 16.34 2.65
C SER A 44 -12.75 16.13 3.42
N CYS A 45 -11.63 16.34 2.76
CA CYS A 45 -10.32 16.59 3.37
C CYS A 45 -9.66 17.70 2.55
N ALA A 46 -10.10 18.94 2.79
CA ALA A 46 -9.61 20.11 2.09
C ALA A 46 -8.18 20.42 2.58
N GLU A 47 -7.23 19.81 1.88
CA GLU A 47 -5.80 19.94 2.15
C GLU A 47 -5.39 21.41 2.11
N LYS A 48 -4.70 21.85 3.16
CA LYS A 48 -4.03 23.15 3.20
C LYS A 48 -2.56 22.92 2.85
N PRO A 49 -2.03 23.55 1.79
CA PRO A 49 -0.66 23.33 1.38
C PRO A 49 0.36 23.60 2.50
N ILE A 50 1.47 22.88 2.50
CA ILE A 50 2.69 23.25 3.22
C ILE A 50 3.26 24.48 2.51
N ASP A 51 2.84 25.65 2.99
CA ASP A 51 3.21 26.97 2.47
C ASP A 51 4.67 27.37 2.76
N ARG A 52 5.38 26.58 3.58
CA ARG A 52 6.74 26.85 4.03
C ARG A 52 7.62 25.61 3.86
N ARG A 53 8.49 25.65 2.86
CA ARG A 53 9.51 24.62 2.60
C ARG A 53 10.41 24.42 3.83
N ASN A 54 10.76 23.16 4.13
CA ASN A 54 11.61 22.79 5.27
C ASN A 54 11.13 23.29 6.66
N HIS A 55 9.84 23.61 6.81
CA HIS A 55 9.31 24.15 8.06
C HIS A 55 8.57 23.07 8.87
N VAL A 56 9.32 22.40 9.76
CA VAL A 56 8.81 21.30 10.61
C VAL A 56 7.49 21.62 11.32
N PRO A 57 7.26 22.81 11.93
CA PRO A 57 5.98 23.10 12.57
C PRO A 57 4.78 23.09 11.61
N THR A 58 4.96 23.54 10.37
CA THR A 58 3.90 23.46 9.33
C THR A 58 3.67 22.00 8.95
N ALA A 59 4.74 21.24 8.69
CA ALA A 59 4.64 19.83 8.36
C ALA A 59 3.96 19.00 9.46
N ARG A 60 4.24 19.27 10.75
CA ARG A 60 3.57 18.59 11.88
C ARG A 60 2.06 18.84 11.90
N LYS A 61 1.64 20.09 11.66
CA LYS A 61 0.21 20.44 11.55
C LYS A 61 -0.45 19.72 10.37
N TYR A 62 0.25 19.68 9.25
CA TYR A 62 -0.18 18.99 8.05
C TYR A 62 -0.38 17.49 8.27
N VAL A 63 0.63 16.79 8.78
CA VAL A 63 0.53 15.35 9.10
C VAL A 63 -0.61 15.08 10.08
N THR A 64 -0.74 15.90 11.14
CA THR A 64 -1.83 15.76 12.12
C THR A 64 -3.21 15.95 11.47
N PHE A 65 -3.34 16.90 10.55
CA PHE A 65 -4.57 17.13 9.78
C PHE A 65 -4.92 15.93 8.90
N VAL A 66 -3.95 15.40 8.14
CA VAL A 66 -4.15 14.23 7.27
C VAL A 66 -4.57 13.01 8.09
N MET A 67 -3.91 12.78 9.23
CA MET A 67 -4.28 11.70 10.16
C MET A 67 -5.73 11.84 10.66
N GLY A 68 -6.18 13.06 10.97
CA GLY A 68 -7.59 13.30 11.33
C GLY A 68 -8.58 13.02 10.19
N CYS A 69 -8.19 13.23 8.93
CA CYS A 69 -8.99 12.82 7.78
C CYS A 69 -9.06 11.29 7.63
N LEU A 70 -7.92 10.62 7.77
CA LEU A 70 -7.83 9.15 7.71
C LEU A 70 -8.67 8.51 8.82
N ASP A 71 -8.56 9.01 10.06
CA ASP A 71 -9.35 8.55 11.20
C ASP A 71 -10.85 8.60 10.90
N ARG A 72 -11.34 9.75 10.40
CA ARG A 72 -12.75 9.97 10.12
C ARG A 72 -13.27 9.06 9.01
N VAL A 73 -12.50 8.90 7.93
CA VAL A 73 -12.93 8.08 6.80
C VAL A 73 -12.93 6.60 7.17
N TRP A 74 -11.83 6.11 7.75
CA TRP A 74 -11.70 4.69 8.07
C TRP A 74 -12.52 4.25 9.27
N SER A 75 -12.72 5.09 10.28
CA SER A 75 -13.63 4.74 11.39
C SER A 75 -15.06 4.48 10.91
N LYS A 76 -15.57 5.32 10.00
CA LYS A 76 -16.89 5.12 9.40
C LYS A 76 -16.94 3.86 8.53
N TYR A 77 -15.97 3.71 7.61
CA TYR A 77 -15.95 2.57 6.70
C TYR A 77 -15.84 1.23 7.45
N LEU A 78 -14.94 1.16 8.44
CA LEU A 78 -14.74 -0.07 9.20
C LEU A 78 -15.95 -0.42 10.07
N ALA A 79 -16.66 0.59 10.61
CA ALA A 79 -17.92 0.36 11.30
C ALA A 79 -18.99 -0.24 10.37
N GLU A 80 -19.10 0.25 9.13
CA GLU A 80 -20.00 -0.31 8.10
C GLU A 80 -19.60 -1.74 7.71
N ALA A 81 -18.29 -2.05 7.69
CA ALA A 81 -17.74 -3.38 7.43
C ALA A 81 -17.81 -4.33 8.64
N GLY A 82 -18.32 -3.89 9.80
CA GLY A 82 -18.34 -4.70 11.03
C GLY A 82 -16.97 -4.95 11.66
N ILE A 83 -15.95 -4.17 11.29
CA ILE A 83 -14.58 -4.28 11.79
C ILE A 83 -14.38 -3.28 12.95
N PRO A 84 -13.97 -3.72 14.16
CA PRO A 84 -13.74 -2.83 15.29
C PRO A 84 -12.64 -1.79 14.99
N TYR A 85 -12.99 -0.52 15.10
CA TYR A 85 -12.05 0.57 14.87
C TYR A 85 -11.25 0.93 16.12
N LYS A 86 -9.93 1.09 15.96
CA LYS A 86 -9.08 1.74 16.95
C LYS A 86 -8.02 2.58 16.25
N LYS A 87 -8.00 3.88 16.54
CA LYS A 87 -7.04 4.83 15.97
C LYS A 87 -5.57 4.40 16.18
N PRO A 88 -4.67 4.58 15.18
CA PRO A 88 -3.24 4.34 15.36
C PRO A 88 -2.58 5.47 16.16
N LYS A 89 -1.49 5.15 16.85
CA LYS A 89 -0.58 6.15 17.42
C LYS A 89 0.17 6.86 16.30
N LEU A 90 0.62 8.09 16.56
CA LEU A 90 1.42 8.88 15.65
C LEU A 90 2.70 9.35 16.38
N LYS A 91 3.86 9.07 15.80
CA LYS A 91 5.16 9.52 16.30
C LYS A 91 5.87 10.37 15.25
N LEU A 92 6.18 11.61 15.60
CA LEU A 92 6.79 12.56 14.67
C LEU A 92 8.20 12.95 15.12
N LEU A 93 9.20 12.54 14.35
CA LEU A 93 10.62 12.84 14.57
C LEU A 93 11.11 13.91 13.58
N THR A 94 12.30 14.45 13.84
CA THR A 94 13.01 15.37 12.91
C THR A 94 14.40 14.88 12.57
N LYS A 95 14.76 13.69 13.06
CA LYS A 95 16.02 13.00 12.84
C LYS A 95 15.72 11.51 12.83
N ASP A 96 16.45 10.79 12.00
CA ASP A 96 16.33 9.35 11.89
C ASP A 96 16.66 8.68 13.24
N PRO A 97 15.81 7.76 13.72
CA PRO A 97 16.16 6.92 14.85
C PRO A 97 17.20 5.88 14.39
N LYS A 98 17.99 5.34 15.32
CA LYS A 98 18.87 4.19 14.99
C LYS A 98 18.06 2.94 14.64
N LYS A 99 16.96 2.73 15.38
CA LYS A 99 16.09 1.56 15.24
C LYS A 99 14.62 1.97 15.39
N TYR A 100 13.75 1.28 14.67
CA TYR A 100 12.31 1.37 14.84
C TYR A 100 11.65 0.00 14.63
N CYS A 101 10.63 -0.31 15.44
CA CYS A 101 9.94 -1.61 15.40
C CYS A 101 10.85 -2.85 15.46
N GLY A 102 12.00 -2.76 16.15
CA GLY A 102 12.98 -3.85 16.26
C GLY A 102 13.96 -3.97 15.09
N LEU A 103 13.83 -3.12 14.07
CA LEU A 103 14.65 -3.12 12.86
C LEU A 103 15.55 -1.88 12.82
N ASP A 104 16.68 -1.99 12.13
CA ASP A 104 17.55 -0.84 11.83
C ASP A 104 16.83 0.10 10.87
N TRP A 105 16.91 1.40 11.14
CA TRP A 105 16.30 2.40 10.27
C TRP A 105 17.10 2.51 8.97
N ALA A 106 16.42 2.52 7.83
CA ALA A 106 17.06 2.73 6.55
C ALA A 106 17.03 4.21 6.17
N ASP A 107 18.17 4.75 5.72
CA ASP A 107 18.35 6.19 5.42
C ASP A 107 17.43 6.74 4.31
N TYR A 108 16.76 5.86 3.56
CA TYR A 108 15.81 6.23 2.50
C TYR A 108 14.34 6.19 2.94
N GLU A 109 14.07 5.81 4.20
CA GLU A 109 12.72 5.75 4.75
C GLU A 109 12.33 7.08 5.41
N TYR A 110 11.08 7.48 5.20
CA TYR A 110 10.51 8.68 5.83
C TYR A 110 9.44 8.35 6.85
N ALA A 111 8.89 7.14 6.81
CA ALA A 111 7.83 6.71 7.68
C ALA A 111 7.76 5.18 7.71
N TRP A 112 7.16 4.65 8.77
CA TRP A 112 6.99 3.22 9.01
C TRP A 112 5.73 2.99 9.86
N TYR A 113 4.94 1.95 9.55
CA TYR A 113 3.87 1.46 10.44
C TYR A 113 4.33 0.26 11.28
N CYS A 114 4.41 0.43 12.59
CA CYS A 114 4.81 -0.64 13.51
C CYS A 114 3.59 -1.40 14.01
N TYR A 115 3.36 -2.60 13.49
CA TYR A 115 2.23 -3.47 13.83
C TYR A 115 2.11 -3.75 15.33
N ALA A 116 3.23 -4.07 16.00
CA ALA A 116 3.25 -4.38 17.44
C ALA A 116 2.72 -3.22 18.32
N ASN A 117 2.98 -1.97 17.92
CA ASN A 117 2.60 -0.79 18.68
C ASN A 117 1.34 -0.09 18.12
N ARG A 118 0.89 -0.48 16.93
CA ARG A 118 -0.13 0.21 16.12
C ARG A 118 0.21 1.70 15.97
N GLU A 119 1.44 1.97 15.54
CA GLU A 119 2.00 3.33 15.49
C GLU A 119 2.53 3.63 14.09
N ILE A 120 2.13 4.78 13.54
CA ILE A 120 2.77 5.37 12.37
C ILE A 120 3.84 6.33 12.87
N MET A 121 5.10 6.05 12.54
CA MET A 121 6.18 6.99 12.74
C MET A 121 6.49 7.71 11.44
N VAL A 122 6.78 9.01 11.52
CA VAL A 122 7.24 9.84 10.40
C VAL A 122 8.46 10.65 10.84
N VAL A 123 9.50 10.65 10.02
CA VAL A 123 10.65 11.54 10.16
C VAL A 123 10.45 12.74 9.23
N LEU A 124 10.24 13.91 9.83
CA LEU A 124 10.09 15.19 9.12
C LEU A 124 11.47 15.84 8.95
N ASP A 125 12.34 15.15 8.21
CA ASP A 125 13.69 15.61 7.92
C ASP A 125 13.72 16.62 6.76
N ARG A 126 14.90 17.14 6.43
CA ARG A 126 15.03 18.07 5.30
C ARG A 126 14.80 17.38 3.96
N THR A 127 15.10 16.10 3.81
CA THR A 127 14.97 15.43 2.52
C THR A 127 13.50 15.30 2.13
N LEU A 128 12.64 14.83 3.04
CA LEU A 128 11.19 14.75 2.84
C LEU A 128 10.58 16.14 2.57
N LEU A 129 10.94 17.14 3.37
CA LEU A 129 10.38 18.49 3.29
C LEU A 129 10.93 19.35 2.14
N ASN A 130 11.76 18.76 1.27
CA ASN A 130 12.23 19.36 0.01
C ASN A 130 11.66 18.66 -1.24
N ILE A 131 10.89 17.57 -1.11
CA ILE A 131 10.21 16.93 -2.25
C ILE A 131 9.12 17.89 -2.76
N ASP A 132 8.99 18.08 -4.07
CA ASP A 132 7.97 18.96 -4.67
C ASP A 132 6.96 18.14 -5.49
N PRO A 133 5.64 18.18 -5.23
CA PRO A 133 4.95 18.76 -4.07
C PRO A 133 4.92 17.76 -2.89
N ASP A 134 5.57 18.12 -1.77
CA ASP A 134 5.66 17.30 -0.56
C ASP A 134 4.28 16.97 0.01
N ASP A 135 3.34 17.90 -0.04
CA ASP A 135 1.99 17.76 0.47
C ASP A 135 1.30 16.47 0.03
N LEU A 136 1.05 16.32 -1.28
CA LEU A 136 0.30 15.17 -1.80
C LEU A 136 1.14 13.88 -1.71
N TYR A 137 2.47 14.01 -1.72
CA TYR A 137 3.36 12.88 -1.46
C TYR A 137 3.22 12.39 -0.01
N ILE A 138 3.34 13.27 0.99
CA ILE A 138 3.14 13.00 2.41
C ILE A 138 1.72 12.50 2.66
N PHE A 139 0.71 13.11 2.01
CA PHE A 139 -0.69 12.69 2.10
C PHE A 139 -0.87 11.22 1.73
N THR A 140 -0.41 10.85 0.53
CA THR A 140 -0.53 9.48 0.03
C THR A 140 0.41 8.50 0.74
N MET A 141 1.54 8.98 1.28
CA MET A 141 2.42 8.23 2.16
C MET A 141 1.68 7.78 3.41
N LEU A 142 1.12 8.75 4.13
CA LEU A 142 0.38 8.53 5.37
C LEU A 142 -0.82 7.62 5.09
N ALA A 143 -1.52 7.84 3.98
CA ALA A 143 -2.64 6.99 3.59
C ALA A 143 -2.21 5.54 3.29
N GLY A 144 -0.98 5.30 2.81
CA GLY A 144 -0.41 3.96 2.63
C GLY A 144 -0.15 3.26 3.97
N PHE A 145 0.56 3.92 4.88
CA PHE A 145 0.81 3.41 6.23
C PHE A 145 -0.48 3.25 7.05
N TYR A 146 -1.48 4.09 6.81
CA TYR A 146 -2.81 3.90 7.37
C TYR A 146 -3.54 2.71 6.74
N GLY A 147 -3.29 2.43 5.45
CA GLY A 147 -3.74 1.20 4.80
C GLY A 147 -3.21 -0.06 5.49
N GLU A 148 -1.94 -0.06 5.90
CA GLU A 148 -1.36 -1.13 6.73
C GLU A 148 -2.04 -1.24 8.10
N HIS A 149 -2.38 -0.11 8.72
CA HIS A 149 -3.18 -0.09 9.93
C HIS A 149 -4.59 -0.68 9.73
N VAL A 150 -5.22 -0.41 8.58
CA VAL A 150 -6.51 -1.00 8.20
C VAL A 150 -6.38 -2.51 7.98
N GLN A 151 -5.33 -2.97 7.30
CA GLN A 151 -5.04 -4.40 7.15
C GLN A 151 -4.86 -5.10 8.50
N TYR A 152 -4.17 -4.45 9.44
CA TYR A 152 -4.04 -4.94 10.81
C TYR A 152 -5.40 -5.04 11.51
N LEU A 153 -6.25 -4.01 11.47
CA LEU A 153 -7.57 -4.05 12.11
C LEU A 153 -8.50 -5.10 11.48
N ALA A 154 -8.34 -5.36 10.19
CA ALA A 154 -9.11 -6.35 9.44
C ALA A 154 -8.61 -7.80 9.63
N GLY A 155 -7.53 -8.02 10.39
CA GLY A 155 -6.92 -9.35 10.56
C GLY A 155 -6.14 -9.86 9.34
N ILE A 156 -5.95 -9.02 8.31
CA ILE A 156 -5.21 -9.38 7.09
C ILE A 156 -3.73 -9.57 7.40
N GLU A 157 -3.15 -8.73 8.24
CA GLU A 157 -1.73 -8.88 8.62
C GLU A 157 -1.47 -10.17 9.39
N GLU A 158 -2.37 -10.54 10.30
CA GLU A 158 -2.26 -11.79 11.06
C GLU A 158 -2.33 -13.00 10.12
N ALA A 159 -3.33 -13.03 9.23
CA ALA A 159 -3.45 -14.08 8.23
C ALA A 159 -2.25 -14.13 7.26
N ARG A 160 -1.67 -12.97 6.89
CA ARG A 160 -0.45 -12.92 6.07
C ARG A 160 0.73 -13.58 6.77
N LEU A 161 0.92 -13.35 8.06
CA LEU A 161 2.04 -13.93 8.81
C LEU A 161 1.95 -15.46 8.89
N GLU A 162 0.75 -16.02 8.71
CA GLU A 162 0.47 -17.45 8.66
C GLU A 162 0.44 -18.01 7.23
N GLU A 163 0.54 -17.16 6.21
CA GLU A 163 0.54 -17.57 4.81
C GLU A 163 1.87 -18.22 4.43
N GLU A 164 1.80 -19.46 3.97
CA GLU A 164 2.94 -20.13 3.36
C GLU A 164 3.06 -19.67 1.88
N SER A 165 4.15 -18.98 1.55
CA SER A 165 4.44 -18.56 0.18
C SER A 165 5.67 -19.27 -0.35
N ASP A 166 5.50 -19.99 -1.46
CA ASP A 166 6.58 -20.69 -2.17
C ASP A 166 7.65 -19.73 -2.72
N GLU A 167 7.28 -18.47 -2.95
CA GLU A 167 8.17 -17.44 -3.47
C GLU A 167 8.48 -16.37 -2.42
N PRO A 168 9.77 -16.05 -2.17
CA PRO A 168 10.15 -15.02 -1.21
C PRO A 168 9.44 -13.69 -1.45
N TYR A 169 8.96 -13.08 -0.36
CA TYR A 169 8.35 -11.75 -0.32
C TYR A 169 7.02 -11.60 -1.07
N THR A 170 6.41 -12.67 -1.58
CA THR A 170 5.16 -12.53 -2.34
C THR A 170 3.99 -12.10 -1.46
N ASP A 171 3.88 -12.67 -0.26
CA ASP A 171 2.93 -12.28 0.78
C ASP A 171 3.12 -10.79 1.16
N PHE A 172 4.36 -10.36 1.41
CA PHE A 172 4.71 -8.97 1.68
C PHE A 172 4.31 -8.06 0.52
N ARG A 173 4.58 -8.48 -0.72
CA ARG A 173 4.26 -7.69 -1.91
C ARG A 173 2.78 -7.52 -2.14
N ARG A 174 1.99 -8.58 -1.91
CA ARG A 174 0.53 -8.50 -1.94
C ARG A 174 0.04 -7.51 -0.87
N SER A 175 0.58 -7.57 0.34
CA SER A 175 0.22 -6.66 1.43
C SER A 175 0.54 -5.20 1.11
N LEU A 176 1.76 -4.92 0.65
CA LEU A 176 2.21 -3.55 0.33
C LEU A 176 1.49 -2.96 -0.91
N LEU A 177 1.19 -3.78 -1.93
CA LEU A 177 0.37 -3.33 -3.06
C LEU A 177 -1.08 -3.06 -2.65
N GLN A 178 -1.61 -3.83 -1.69
CA GLN A 178 -2.93 -3.58 -1.14
C GLN A 178 -2.95 -2.28 -0.34
N SER A 179 -1.94 -2.01 0.50
CA SER A 179 -1.86 -0.74 1.24
C SER A 179 -1.79 0.48 0.31
N LEU A 180 -1.06 0.37 -0.82
CA LEU A 180 -1.04 1.40 -1.87
C LEU A 180 -2.40 1.55 -2.59
N CYS A 181 -3.13 0.46 -2.81
CA CYS A 181 -4.49 0.53 -3.33
C CYS A 181 -5.44 1.21 -2.35
N LEU A 182 -5.38 0.86 -1.06
CA LEU A 182 -6.19 1.47 0.00
C LEU A 182 -5.87 2.96 0.16
N SER A 183 -4.60 3.35 0.03
CA SER A 183 -4.17 4.75 -0.08
C SER A 183 -4.86 5.45 -1.24
N GLY A 184 -4.89 4.81 -2.41
CA GLY A 184 -5.66 5.27 -3.57
C GLY A 184 -7.14 5.42 -3.24
N ALA A 185 -7.77 4.41 -2.64
CA ALA A 185 -9.20 4.41 -2.33
C ALA A 185 -9.60 5.54 -1.39
N PHE A 186 -8.84 5.73 -0.30
CA PHE A 186 -8.99 6.87 0.58
C PHE A 186 -8.82 8.19 -0.19
N THR A 187 -7.72 8.33 -0.94
CA THR A 187 -7.44 9.57 -1.67
C THR A 187 -8.56 9.90 -2.64
N GLY A 188 -9.05 8.95 -3.44
CA GLY A 188 -10.16 9.14 -4.38
C GLY A 188 -11.49 9.52 -3.71
N SER A 189 -11.69 9.14 -2.44
CA SER A 189 -12.89 9.51 -1.66
C SER A 189 -12.91 10.98 -1.26
N VAL A 190 -11.74 11.59 -1.08
CA VAL A 190 -11.60 12.99 -0.63
C VAL A 190 -11.05 13.93 -1.70
N TYR A 191 -10.50 13.42 -2.80
CA TYR A 191 -9.75 14.19 -3.80
C TYR A 191 -10.52 15.39 -4.36
N LYS A 192 -11.83 15.23 -4.57
CA LYS A 192 -12.70 16.31 -5.10
C LYS A 192 -12.82 17.52 -4.16
N SER A 193 -12.46 17.37 -2.89
CA SER A 193 -12.46 18.47 -1.91
C SER A 193 -11.13 19.22 -1.82
N MET A 194 -10.10 18.72 -2.52
CA MET A 194 -8.76 19.31 -2.51
C MET A 194 -8.57 20.27 -3.69
N PRO A 195 -7.73 21.29 -3.55
CA PRO A 195 -7.34 22.17 -4.66
C PRO A 195 -6.31 21.49 -5.57
N ARG A 196 -6.62 20.28 -6.07
CA ARG A 196 -5.72 19.43 -6.87
C ARG A 196 -6.35 19.07 -8.21
N ASN A 197 -5.52 18.91 -9.23
CA ASN A 197 -5.95 18.46 -10.57
C ASN A 197 -5.52 17.01 -10.82
N VAL A 198 -6.11 16.35 -11.82
CA VAL A 198 -5.81 14.93 -12.14
C VAL A 198 -4.34 14.69 -12.51
N GLY A 199 -3.63 15.71 -13.00
CA GLY A 199 -2.19 15.67 -13.27
C GLY A 199 -1.36 15.45 -12.00
N ASP A 200 -1.77 16.03 -10.87
CA ASP A 200 -1.07 15.86 -9.58
C ASP A 200 -1.12 14.39 -9.14
N TRP A 201 -2.26 13.73 -9.28
CA TRP A 201 -2.39 12.30 -9.00
C TRP A 201 -1.49 11.46 -9.92
N LYS A 202 -1.49 11.74 -11.23
CA LYS A 202 -0.62 11.04 -12.19
C LYS A 202 0.86 11.21 -11.84
N PHE A 203 1.25 12.41 -11.41
CA PHE A 203 2.60 12.69 -10.95
C PHE A 203 2.95 11.84 -9.73
N ILE A 204 2.08 11.82 -8.70
CA ILE A 204 2.32 11.04 -7.47
C ILE A 204 2.44 9.55 -7.75
N VAL A 205 1.57 8.98 -8.59
CA VAL A 205 1.66 7.57 -8.98
C VAL A 205 2.99 7.27 -9.68
N LYS A 206 3.43 8.15 -10.58
CA LYS A 206 4.73 8.00 -11.27
C LYS A 206 5.90 8.10 -10.29
N GLN A 207 5.86 9.04 -9.34
CA GLN A 207 6.91 9.19 -8.34
C GLN A 207 6.97 7.98 -7.39
N ARG A 208 5.82 7.50 -6.91
CA ARG A 208 5.75 6.28 -6.10
C ARG A 208 6.36 5.10 -6.83
N GLY A 209 5.96 4.87 -8.08
CA GLY A 209 6.53 3.82 -8.92
C GLY A 209 8.06 3.91 -9.07
N LYS A 210 8.65 5.11 -9.01
CA LYS A 210 10.11 5.28 -9.06
C LYS A 210 10.80 5.05 -7.72
N VAL A 211 10.20 5.53 -6.64
CA VAL A 211 10.82 5.61 -5.30
C VAL A 211 10.67 4.30 -4.55
N VAL A 212 9.49 3.66 -4.58
CA VAL A 212 9.23 2.47 -3.75
C VAL A 212 9.42 1.15 -4.48
N GLN A 213 9.69 1.15 -5.80
CA GLN A 213 9.93 -0.08 -6.54
C GLN A 213 11.14 -0.84 -5.96
N ASP A 214 10.91 -2.08 -5.55
CA ASP A 214 11.94 -3.00 -5.07
C ASP A 214 11.38 -4.43 -5.05
N ARG A 215 12.09 -5.35 -4.39
CA ARG A 215 11.63 -6.73 -4.22
C ARG A 215 10.35 -6.84 -3.39
N PHE A 216 10.06 -5.88 -2.51
CA PHE A 216 8.91 -5.88 -1.62
C PHE A 216 7.67 -5.25 -2.26
N TYR A 217 7.77 -4.15 -3.01
CA TYR A 217 6.63 -3.52 -3.68
C TYR A 217 6.40 -4.01 -5.11
N GLY A 218 7.41 -4.61 -5.74
CA GLY A 218 7.37 -5.07 -7.13
C GLY A 218 7.57 -3.94 -8.13
N LYS A 219 7.09 -4.16 -9.36
CA LYS A 219 7.34 -3.28 -10.50
C LYS A 219 6.53 -1.97 -10.43
N PRO A 220 7.03 -0.87 -11.02
CA PRO A 220 6.29 0.38 -11.17
C PRO A 220 4.90 0.21 -11.80
N ALA A 221 4.76 -0.77 -12.71
CA ALA A 221 3.49 -1.08 -13.36
C ALA A 221 2.45 -1.65 -12.40
N SER A 222 2.86 -2.53 -11.47
CA SER A 222 2.00 -3.10 -10.42
C SER A 222 1.59 -2.01 -9.42
N ILE A 223 2.56 -1.21 -8.97
CA ILE A 223 2.33 -0.04 -8.11
C ILE A 223 1.29 0.90 -8.73
N ALA A 224 1.51 1.30 -9.99
CA ALA A 224 0.59 2.20 -10.69
C ALA A 224 -0.79 1.58 -10.91
N TYR A 225 -0.86 0.27 -11.19
CA TYR A 225 -2.12 -0.43 -11.36
C TYR A 225 -2.96 -0.38 -10.07
N TRP A 226 -2.39 -0.73 -8.92
CA TRP A 226 -3.12 -0.81 -7.66
C TRP A 226 -3.49 0.56 -7.11
N MET A 227 -2.58 1.53 -7.13
CA MET A 227 -2.89 2.91 -6.73
C MET A 227 -4.05 3.48 -7.55
N ASN A 228 -4.01 3.37 -8.89
CA ASN A 228 -5.05 3.90 -9.75
C ASN A 228 -6.38 3.16 -9.60
N ARG A 229 -6.34 1.84 -9.39
CA ARG A 229 -7.53 1.01 -9.18
C ARG A 229 -8.28 1.47 -7.94
N GLY A 230 -7.59 1.63 -6.82
CA GLY A 230 -8.17 2.18 -5.59
C GLY A 230 -8.69 3.60 -5.77
N PHE A 231 -7.89 4.50 -6.35
CA PHE A 231 -8.30 5.89 -6.56
C PHE A 231 -9.56 6.04 -7.40
N LYS A 232 -9.71 5.23 -8.45
CA LYS A 232 -10.88 5.27 -9.33
C LYS A 232 -12.12 4.64 -8.67
N SER A 233 -11.98 3.47 -8.02
CA SER A 233 -13.12 2.76 -7.44
C SER A 233 -13.59 3.38 -6.12
N ARG A 234 -12.64 3.83 -5.28
CA ARG A 234 -12.79 4.12 -3.84
C ARG A 234 -13.23 2.92 -3.01
N ASP A 235 -13.21 1.74 -3.60
CA ASP A 235 -13.84 0.54 -3.04
C ASP A 235 -12.74 -0.48 -2.73
N PRO A 236 -12.51 -0.77 -1.43
CA PRO A 236 -11.53 -1.76 -0.97
C PRO A 236 -11.71 -3.16 -1.56
N LYS A 237 -12.89 -3.54 -2.04
CA LYS A 237 -13.08 -4.79 -2.81
C LYS A 237 -12.13 -4.89 -3.99
N TYR A 238 -11.89 -3.76 -4.66
CA TYR A 238 -10.98 -3.70 -5.80
C TYR A 238 -9.51 -3.64 -5.40
N CYS A 239 -9.21 -3.63 -4.10
CA CYS A 239 -7.87 -3.68 -3.52
C CYS A 239 -7.49 -5.06 -2.99
N ASN A 240 -8.29 -6.10 -3.27
CA ASN A 240 -7.93 -7.47 -2.94
C ASN A 240 -6.78 -7.97 -3.84
N THR A 241 -5.56 -7.86 -3.33
CA THR A 241 -4.35 -8.34 -4.00
C THR A 241 -4.16 -9.84 -3.82
N TRP A 242 -4.79 -10.45 -2.83
CA TRP A 242 -4.65 -11.87 -2.50
C TRP A 242 -5.29 -12.78 -3.54
N THR A 243 -6.36 -12.32 -4.18
CA THR A 243 -7.01 -13.01 -5.32
C THR A 243 -6.39 -12.67 -6.68
N ALA A 244 -5.40 -11.77 -6.73
CA ALA A 244 -4.86 -11.26 -7.98
C ALA A 244 -3.84 -12.22 -8.61
N PRO A 245 -3.80 -12.35 -9.95
CA PRO A 245 -2.79 -13.15 -10.62
C PRO A 245 -1.39 -12.53 -10.47
N LYS A 246 -0.34 -13.37 -10.49
CA LYS A 246 1.07 -12.96 -10.32
C LYS A 246 1.47 -11.75 -11.17
N ALA A 247 1.01 -11.68 -12.42
CA ALA A 247 1.31 -10.56 -13.32
C ALA A 247 0.82 -9.17 -12.82
N LYS A 248 -0.14 -9.12 -11.89
CA LYS A 248 -0.62 -7.89 -11.25
C LYS A 248 0.05 -7.59 -9.92
N VAL A 249 0.84 -8.53 -9.40
CA VAL A 249 1.60 -8.42 -8.15
C VAL A 249 3.07 -8.75 -8.38
N ALA A 250 3.58 -8.44 -9.58
CA ALA A 250 4.96 -8.67 -9.98
C ALA A 250 5.84 -7.43 -9.77
#